data_AF-A0A921UUU1-F1
#
_entry.id   AF-A0A921UUU1-F1
#
_cell.length_a   1.000
_cell.length_b   1.000
_cell.length_c   1.000
_cell.angle_alpha   90.00
_cell.angle_beta   90.00
_cell.angle_gamma   90.00
#
_symmetry.space_group_name_H-M   'P 1'
#
loop_
_entity.id
_entity.type
_entity.pdbx_description
1 polymer ?
#
loop_
_entity_poly.entity_id
_entity_poly.type
_entity_poly.pdbx_seq_one_letter_code
_entity_poly.pdbx_strand_id
1 'polypeptide(L)'
;MKNGHAHRLLVSSAFGQHALPPNSKLSSIRSRRTPRPSSFPLPALRHLPTLQASKTLHPTTPVVTADHAAGFASTDRFHVMDFHHVEFWCADAASAAGRFSFALGVPLAAHSDLTTGNTAHASHLLRSRSGPLAFLFTAPYAAQHGGADDDDTASSSSVLPSFSADAARRFAADHGLAVRAVAVCVSDAAEAFRASVAAGARPAFAPAELGHGFVFAEVELYGDVVLRFVSYPDDTDDVAFLPGFANVASSEDQSECPPDYGLSRFDHIVGGVPDLDPAAAYIAGFTGFHEFDRVNAKEVGTLNGLVLANSSEKVLLTLLEPVHGTKRRRSQIQTFLDHHGGPGVQHLAMISDDLIGTLREIRARSSMGGFELLPPPPPSYYDGVRRLAGDVLSEAQIRECQELGVRVDRAADNNGGVVLQTFTKAAGDRPTLLLELMQRIGCVEIDDNGKEYQRSGCGGFAKDNVIHLVKSIEDYDKTLDAPTTRVA
;
A
#
# COMPACT_ATOMS: atom_id res chain seq x y z
N MET A 1 -9.42 36.34 70.84
CA MET A 1 -9.87 34.93 70.84
C MET A 1 -10.04 34.42 69.41
N LYS A 2 -9.09 33.58 68.97
CA LYS A 2 -9.17 32.39 68.09
C LYS A 2 -9.86 32.51 66.70
N ASN A 3 -9.09 32.53 65.59
CA ASN A 3 -8.51 31.40 64.78
C ASN A 3 -9.59 30.70 63.92
N GLY A 4 -9.53 30.55 62.58
CA GLY A 4 -8.49 30.78 61.57
C GLY A 4 -7.72 29.50 61.25
N HIS A 5 -8.13 28.71 60.24
CA HIS A 5 -7.27 27.72 59.57
C HIS A 5 -7.71 27.42 58.13
N ALA A 6 -6.72 27.55 57.24
CA ALA A 6 -6.68 27.10 55.85
C ALA A 6 -5.75 25.89 55.77
N HIS A 7 -6.04 24.92 54.90
CA HIS A 7 -5.11 23.85 54.56
C HIS A 7 -4.75 23.90 53.07
N ARG A 8 -3.47 24.18 52.82
CA ARG A 8 -2.73 24.08 51.56
C ARG A 8 -1.68 23.00 51.84
N LEU A 9 -1.61 21.93 51.05
CA LEU A 9 -0.64 20.84 51.20
C LEU A 9 0.37 20.92 50.05
N LEU A 10 1.64 21.11 50.42
CA LEU A 10 2.82 21.09 49.56
C LEU A 10 3.80 20.03 50.09
N VAL A 11 4.65 19.62 49.15
CA VAL A 11 5.62 18.52 49.08
C VAL A 11 6.81 18.64 50.05
N SER A 12 7.52 17.50 50.22
CA SER A 12 8.87 17.29 50.79
C SER A 12 8.84 16.79 52.25
N SER A 13 9.43 15.66 52.63
CA SER A 13 10.84 15.28 52.45
C SER A 13 11.08 13.85 52.97
N ALA A 14 12.09 13.15 52.45
CA ALA A 14 12.92 12.18 53.19
C ALA A 14 14.08 11.70 52.32
N PHE A 15 15.31 12.06 52.67
CA PHE A 15 16.35 11.14 53.14
C PHE A 15 17.69 11.89 53.27
N GLY A 16 18.18 11.94 54.50
CA GLY A 16 19.38 12.64 54.91
C GLY A 16 20.67 11.84 54.70
N GLN A 17 21.75 12.58 54.54
CA GLN A 17 23.14 12.12 54.61
C GLN A 17 23.62 12.11 56.07
N HIS A 18 24.42 11.11 56.46
CA HIS A 18 25.56 11.18 57.42
C HIS A 18 26.21 9.78 57.47
N ALA A 19 27.41 9.60 56.92
CA ALA A 19 28.74 9.69 57.56
C ALA A 19 29.14 8.45 58.42
N LEU A 20 30.27 7.84 58.03
CA LEU A 20 30.88 6.58 58.51
C LEU A 20 31.63 6.70 59.85
N PRO A 21 31.91 5.56 60.52
CA PRO A 21 33.15 5.38 61.30
C PRO A 21 33.98 4.12 60.89
N PRO A 22 35.24 3.98 61.37
CA PRO A 22 36.31 3.22 60.70
C PRO A 22 36.73 1.88 61.37
N ASN A 23 37.41 1.03 60.59
CA ASN A 23 38.33 -0.09 60.94
C ASN A 23 37.76 -1.25 61.82
N SER A 24 37.86 -2.54 61.46
CA SER A 24 39.10 -3.29 61.18
C SER A 24 38.86 -4.78 60.84
N LYS A 25 39.89 -5.39 60.20
CA LYS A 25 40.27 -6.82 60.11
C LYS A 25 39.65 -7.76 59.04
N LEU A 26 40.35 -7.81 57.91
CA LEU A 26 40.99 -8.98 57.26
C LEU A 26 40.33 -10.37 57.38
N SER A 27 39.90 -10.93 56.24
CA SER A 27 40.41 -12.22 55.76
C SER A 27 40.36 -12.30 54.22
N SER A 28 41.42 -12.85 53.65
CA SER A 28 41.71 -12.98 52.22
C SER A 28 41.04 -14.19 51.58
N ILE A 29 40.64 -14.10 50.30
CA ILE A 29 40.85 -15.16 49.29
C ILE A 29 40.81 -14.52 47.88
N ARG A 30 41.86 -14.82 47.09
CA ARG A 30 42.12 -14.37 45.71
C ARG A 30 41.14 -15.01 44.72
N SER A 31 40.60 -14.21 43.80
CA SER A 31 39.96 -14.67 42.55
C SER A 31 40.96 -14.60 41.38
N ARG A 32 41.19 -15.73 40.72
CA ARG A 32 42.00 -15.87 39.49
C ARG A 32 41.18 -15.49 38.26
N ARG A 33 41.77 -14.67 37.38
CA ARG A 33 41.27 -14.39 36.02
C ARG A 33 41.36 -15.66 35.15
N THR A 34 40.29 -15.98 34.44
CA THR A 34 40.26 -16.95 33.33
C THR A 34 40.27 -16.20 31.97
N PRO A 35 40.95 -16.73 30.93
CA PRO A 35 41.09 -16.04 29.64
C PRO A 35 39.92 -16.35 28.67
N ARG A 36 39.64 -15.38 27.79
CA ARG A 36 38.67 -15.46 26.68
C ARG A 36 39.11 -16.50 25.62
N PRO A 37 38.19 -17.25 24.98
CA PRO A 37 38.53 -18.10 23.85
C PRO A 37 38.59 -17.31 22.53
N SER A 38 39.53 -17.72 21.70
CA SER A 38 39.88 -17.21 20.37
C SER A 38 38.87 -17.59 19.29
N SER A 39 38.66 -16.65 18.37
CA SER A 39 37.90 -16.75 17.12
C SER A 39 38.49 -17.77 16.14
N PHE A 40 37.63 -18.62 15.55
CA PHE A 40 37.93 -19.41 14.36
C PHE A 40 37.47 -18.66 13.09
N PRO A 41 38.21 -18.70 11.97
CA PRO A 41 37.82 -18.04 10.72
C PRO A 41 36.87 -18.92 9.88
N LEU A 42 35.80 -18.31 9.36
CA LEU A 42 34.92 -18.90 8.34
C LEU A 42 35.55 -18.73 6.93
N PRO A 43 35.31 -19.65 5.98
CA PRO A 43 35.93 -19.61 4.66
C PRO A 43 35.26 -18.59 3.72
N ALA A 44 36.10 -17.94 2.91
CA ALA A 44 35.73 -16.97 1.89
C ALA A 44 34.79 -17.57 0.82
N LEU A 45 33.61 -16.96 0.66
CA LEU A 45 32.75 -17.13 -0.51
C LEU A 45 33.39 -16.39 -1.69
N ARG A 46 33.64 -17.13 -2.77
CA ARG A 46 34.14 -16.60 -4.05
C ARG A 46 33.03 -15.80 -4.74
N HIS A 47 33.28 -14.52 -4.98
CA HIS A 47 32.52 -13.70 -5.91
C HIS A 47 32.62 -14.26 -7.34
N LEU A 48 31.48 -14.36 -8.02
CA LEU A 48 31.38 -14.39 -9.48
C LEU A 48 30.88 -13.02 -9.97
N PRO A 49 31.31 -12.56 -11.15
CA PRO A 49 31.33 -11.14 -11.49
C PRO A 49 29.97 -10.61 -11.94
N THR A 50 29.51 -9.55 -11.27
CA THR A 50 28.45 -8.65 -11.75
C THR A 50 29.05 -7.75 -12.85
N LEU A 51 28.41 -7.71 -14.01
CA LEU A 51 28.70 -6.76 -15.08
C LEU A 51 28.43 -5.33 -14.59
N GLN A 52 29.49 -4.60 -14.24
CA GLN A 52 29.46 -3.15 -14.05
C GLN A 52 29.51 -2.45 -15.42
N ALA A 53 28.47 -1.71 -15.75
CA ALA A 53 28.57 -0.57 -16.65
C ALA A 53 28.34 0.70 -15.82
N SER A 54 29.43 1.32 -15.38
CA SER A 54 29.42 2.65 -14.79
C SER A 54 29.51 3.67 -15.92
N LYS A 55 28.50 4.52 -16.08
CA LYS A 55 28.61 5.85 -16.68
C LYS A 55 27.56 6.77 -16.05
N THR A 56 28.07 7.70 -15.26
CA THR A 56 27.43 8.93 -14.80
C THR A 56 26.99 9.77 -15.98
N LEU A 57 25.68 10.06 -16.08
CA LEU A 57 25.15 11.22 -16.80
C LEU A 57 23.89 11.68 -16.07
N HIS A 58 23.92 12.93 -15.60
CA HIS A 58 22.72 13.69 -15.22
C HIS A 58 21.81 13.85 -16.45
N PRO A 59 20.48 13.80 -16.29
CA PRO A 59 19.58 14.42 -17.26
C PRO A 59 18.88 15.62 -16.62
N THR A 60 19.28 16.81 -17.04
CA THR A 60 18.40 18.00 -17.05
C THR A 60 17.87 18.10 -18.47
N THR A 61 16.61 17.74 -18.69
CA THR A 61 15.82 18.18 -19.87
C THR A 61 14.34 17.92 -19.64
N PRO A 62 13.45 18.82 -20.12
CA PRO A 62 12.04 18.86 -19.75
C PRO A 62 11.23 17.77 -20.48
N VAL A 63 10.20 17.26 -19.81
CA VAL A 63 9.24 16.32 -20.38
C VAL A 63 8.39 17.09 -21.40
N VAL A 64 8.64 16.83 -22.68
CA VAL A 64 7.74 17.24 -23.76
C VAL A 64 6.58 16.24 -23.81
N THR A 65 5.36 16.76 -23.68
CA THR A 65 4.10 16.03 -23.90
C THR A 65 4.08 15.40 -25.29
N ALA A 66 4.12 14.08 -25.35
CA ALA A 66 3.85 13.33 -26.57
C ALA A 66 2.67 12.39 -26.30
N ASP A 67 1.49 12.82 -26.77
CA ASP A 67 0.32 11.97 -26.95
C ASP A 67 0.69 10.83 -27.91
N HIS A 68 0.89 9.64 -27.38
CA HIS A 68 0.95 8.40 -28.16
C HIS A 68 -0.04 7.38 -27.62
N ALA A 69 -1.25 7.42 -28.17
CA ALA A 69 -2.08 6.24 -28.35
C ALA A 69 -2.52 6.19 -29.81
N ALA A 70 -1.84 5.36 -30.61
CA ALA A 70 -2.31 5.01 -31.94
C ALA A 70 -3.54 4.08 -31.81
N GLY A 71 -4.74 4.59 -32.06
CA GLY A 71 -5.90 3.79 -32.49
C GLY A 71 -7.19 3.90 -31.67
N PHE A 72 -7.16 4.38 -30.43
CA PHE A 72 -8.37 4.67 -29.66
C PHE A 72 -8.50 6.18 -29.45
N ALA A 73 -9.64 6.76 -29.84
CA ALA A 73 -9.99 8.09 -29.38
C ALA A 73 -10.21 8.00 -27.86
N SER A 74 -9.33 8.66 -27.09
CA SER A 74 -9.44 8.73 -25.64
C SER A 74 -10.86 9.13 -25.23
N THR A 75 -11.46 8.34 -24.34
CA THR A 75 -12.78 8.64 -23.76
C THR A 75 -12.66 9.30 -22.39
N ASP A 76 -11.45 9.42 -21.84
CA ASP A 76 -11.17 10.08 -20.57
C ASP A 76 -11.73 11.51 -20.61
N ARG A 77 -12.48 11.89 -19.58
CA ARG A 77 -13.07 13.23 -19.48
C ARG A 77 -12.07 14.30 -19.07
N PHE A 78 -10.94 13.88 -18.53
CA PHE A 78 -9.83 14.70 -18.06
C PHE A 78 -8.56 13.86 -18.14
N HIS A 79 -7.41 14.50 -18.33
CA HIS A 79 -6.15 13.79 -18.52
C HIS A 79 -5.64 13.19 -17.20
N VAL A 80 -5.60 11.86 -17.14
CA VAL A 80 -5.07 11.07 -16.01
C VAL A 80 -3.70 10.53 -16.38
N MET A 81 -2.71 10.78 -15.53
CA MET A 81 -1.30 10.45 -15.81
C MET A 81 -0.88 9.11 -15.19
N ASP A 82 -1.11 8.94 -13.88
CA ASP A 82 -0.72 7.74 -13.13
C ASP A 82 -1.44 7.67 -11.78
N PHE A 83 -1.28 6.56 -11.05
CA PHE A 83 -1.56 6.51 -9.63
C PHE A 83 -0.60 7.44 -8.88
N HIS A 84 -1.12 8.18 -7.90
CA HIS A 84 -0.31 9.09 -7.08
C HIS A 84 0.02 8.50 -5.71
N HIS A 85 -1.00 8.05 -4.98
CA HIS A 85 -0.85 7.44 -3.66
C HIS A 85 -2.14 6.71 -3.26
N VAL A 86 -2.05 5.89 -2.22
CA VAL A 86 -3.21 5.32 -1.53
C VAL A 86 -3.19 5.80 -0.08
N GLU A 87 -4.29 6.35 0.41
CA GLU A 87 -4.44 6.76 1.81
C GLU A 87 -5.28 5.75 2.59
N PHE A 88 -4.73 5.30 3.71
CA PHE A 88 -5.44 4.57 4.75
C PHE A 88 -5.86 5.53 5.85
N TRP A 89 -7.13 5.45 6.25
CA TRP A 89 -7.54 5.96 7.55
C TRP A 89 -7.41 4.84 8.58
N CYS A 90 -6.68 5.15 9.66
CA CYS A 90 -6.26 4.16 10.65
C CYS A 90 -6.68 4.60 12.04
N ALA A 91 -6.77 3.62 12.95
CA ALA A 91 -6.88 3.90 14.38
C ALA A 91 -5.60 4.54 14.94
N ASP A 92 -4.44 4.08 14.46
CA ASP A 92 -3.12 4.62 14.80
C ASP A 92 -2.20 4.57 13.57
N ALA A 93 -1.80 5.74 13.07
CA ALA A 93 -1.01 5.86 11.85
C ALA A 93 0.42 5.31 12.03
N ALA A 94 1.02 5.49 13.21
CA ALA A 94 2.38 5.05 13.50
C ALA A 94 2.50 3.51 13.46
N SER A 95 1.54 2.80 14.06
CA SER A 95 1.50 1.33 14.07
C SER A 95 1.30 0.77 12.66
N ALA A 96 0.36 1.33 11.89
CA ALA A 96 0.09 0.88 10.53
C ALA A 96 1.27 1.17 9.60
N ALA A 97 1.77 2.41 9.58
CA ALA A 97 2.92 2.79 8.76
C ALA A 97 4.19 2.02 9.14
N GLY A 98 4.48 1.85 10.43
CA GLY A 98 5.63 1.09 10.90
C GLY A 98 5.59 -0.38 10.45
N ARG A 99 4.43 -1.02 10.57
CA ARG A 99 4.24 -2.40 10.09
C ARG A 99 4.41 -2.49 8.58
N PHE A 100 3.74 -1.65 7.80
CA PHE A 100 3.84 -1.68 6.34
C PHE A 100 5.26 -1.39 5.87
N SER A 101 5.95 -0.43 6.51
CA SER A 101 7.32 -0.09 6.17
C SER A 101 8.28 -1.26 6.34
N PHE A 102 8.25 -1.90 7.51
CA PHE A 102 9.07 -3.06 7.81
C PHE A 102 8.71 -4.28 6.94
N ALA A 103 7.41 -4.53 6.78
CA ALA A 103 6.90 -5.74 6.15
C ALA A 103 7.03 -5.73 4.63
N LEU A 104 6.89 -4.57 3.99
CA LEU A 104 6.97 -4.40 2.54
C LEU A 104 8.31 -3.81 2.07
N GLY A 105 9.14 -3.31 3.01
CA GLY A 105 10.38 -2.63 2.67
C GLY A 105 10.10 -1.33 1.91
N VAL A 106 9.17 -0.54 2.44
CA VAL A 106 8.81 0.77 1.88
C VAL A 106 9.12 1.81 2.96
N PRO A 107 10.25 2.53 2.88
CA PRO A 107 10.68 3.42 3.95
C PRO A 107 9.73 4.61 4.14
N LEU A 108 9.71 5.15 5.36
CA LEU A 108 9.09 6.44 5.64
C LEU A 108 9.85 7.54 4.86
N ALA A 109 9.11 8.33 4.08
CA ALA A 109 9.66 9.36 3.21
C ALA A 109 9.22 10.76 3.62
N ALA A 110 8.02 10.92 4.15
CA ALA A 110 7.52 12.20 4.64
C ALA A 110 6.51 12.01 5.77
N HIS A 111 6.31 13.05 6.57
CA HIS A 111 5.29 13.05 7.62
C HIS A 111 4.67 14.43 7.83
N SER A 112 3.45 14.44 8.36
CA SER A 112 2.81 15.63 8.91
C SER A 112 2.11 15.24 10.21
N ASP A 113 2.62 15.75 11.31
CA ASP A 113 2.15 15.47 12.67
C ASP A 113 2.46 16.66 13.60
N LEU A 114 2.32 16.48 14.91
CA LEU A 114 2.61 17.52 15.91
C LEU A 114 4.01 18.14 15.78
N THR A 115 5.01 17.38 15.32
CA THR A 115 6.38 17.87 15.14
C THR A 115 6.50 18.85 13.97
N THR A 116 5.56 18.79 13.04
CA THR A 116 5.45 19.68 11.87
C THR A 116 4.42 20.80 12.07
N GLY A 117 3.79 20.89 13.25
CA GLY A 117 2.75 21.87 13.56
C GLY A 117 1.33 21.45 13.18
N ASN A 118 1.13 20.24 12.65
CA ASN A 118 -0.20 19.70 12.40
C ASN A 118 -0.80 19.17 13.71
N THR A 119 -1.85 19.83 14.19
CA THR A 119 -2.55 19.46 15.43
C THR A 119 -3.86 18.72 15.19
N ALA A 120 -4.24 18.50 13.94
CA ALA A 120 -5.49 17.85 13.56
C ALA A 120 -5.33 16.32 13.39
N HIS A 121 -4.24 15.89 12.76
CA HIS A 121 -3.98 14.48 12.48
C HIS A 121 -2.48 14.17 12.42
N ALA A 122 -2.15 12.89 12.58
CA ALA A 122 -0.85 12.35 12.22
C ALA A 122 -0.95 11.63 10.88
N SER A 123 -0.08 11.99 9.95
CA SER A 123 0.03 11.38 8.62
C SER A 123 1.47 10.96 8.33
N HIS A 124 1.66 9.69 8.00
CA HIS A 124 2.97 9.11 7.66
C HIS A 124 2.94 8.58 6.23
N LEU A 125 3.83 9.10 5.39
CA LEU A 125 3.97 8.68 4.00
C LEU A 125 5.13 7.69 3.88
N LEU A 126 4.83 6.47 3.48
CA LEU A 126 5.81 5.52 3.00
C LEU A 126 5.96 5.67 1.48
N ARG A 127 7.20 5.71 1.00
CA ARG A 127 7.48 5.74 -0.45
C ARG A 127 8.60 4.77 -0.80
N SER A 128 8.41 4.07 -1.91
CA SER A 128 9.45 3.21 -2.45
C SER A 128 10.60 4.03 -3.02
N ARG A 129 11.83 3.53 -2.87
CA ARG A 129 13.00 4.04 -3.60
C ARG A 129 13.13 3.41 -4.98
N SER A 130 12.40 2.32 -5.23
CA SER A 130 12.36 1.59 -6.49
C SER A 130 11.30 2.11 -7.46
N GLY A 131 10.49 3.10 -7.07
CA GLY A 131 9.50 3.72 -7.96
C GLY A 131 8.48 4.62 -7.24
N PRO A 132 7.40 5.03 -7.93
CA PRO A 132 6.44 6.01 -7.42
C PRO A 132 5.46 5.46 -6.36
N LEU A 133 5.55 4.19 -5.96
CA LEU A 133 4.66 3.58 -4.97
C LEU A 133 4.64 4.40 -3.67
N ALA A 134 3.44 4.86 -3.28
CA ALA A 134 3.25 5.72 -2.12
C ALA A 134 2.03 5.31 -1.29
N PHE A 135 2.25 5.08 -0.01
CA PHE A 135 1.20 4.79 0.98
C PHE A 135 1.16 5.90 2.02
N LEU A 136 -0.02 6.46 2.25
CA LEU A 136 -0.26 7.46 3.28
C LEU A 136 -1.10 6.82 4.39
N PHE A 137 -0.65 6.90 5.63
CA PHE A 137 -1.41 6.43 6.79
C PHE A 137 -1.79 7.63 7.64
N THR A 138 -3.08 7.87 7.83
CA THR A 138 -3.59 9.03 8.56
C THR A 138 -4.47 8.59 9.73
N ALA A 139 -4.25 9.17 10.91
CA ALA A 139 -5.06 8.96 12.11
C ALA A 139 -5.40 10.30 12.79
N PRO A 140 -6.63 10.47 13.29
CA PRO A 140 -7.02 11.68 14.00
C PRO A 140 -6.31 11.78 15.35
N TYR A 141 -5.89 13.00 15.72
CA TYR A 141 -5.66 13.28 17.13
C TYR A 141 -6.99 13.33 17.90
N ALA A 142 -6.92 13.15 19.21
CA ALA A 142 -8.07 13.38 20.08
C ALA A 142 -8.45 14.87 20.02
N ALA A 143 -9.75 15.17 19.92
CA ALA A 143 -10.22 16.54 20.02
C ALA A 143 -9.81 17.11 21.37
N GLN A 144 -9.12 18.26 21.38
CA GLN A 144 -8.90 18.98 22.62
C GLN A 144 -10.28 19.43 23.11
N HIS A 145 -10.62 19.15 24.38
CA HIS A 145 -11.84 19.66 25.01
C HIS A 145 -11.67 21.18 25.18
N GLY A 146 -11.89 21.95 24.12
CA GLY A 146 -12.06 23.41 24.16
C GLY A 146 -13.53 23.73 24.44
N GLY A 147 -13.78 24.62 25.39
CA GLY A 147 -15.12 25.07 25.77
C GLY A 147 -15.88 25.67 24.59
N ALA A 148 -17.20 25.76 24.74
CA ALA A 148 -18.17 26.20 23.75
C ALA A 148 -18.04 27.65 23.22
N ASP A 149 -16.87 28.30 23.36
CA ASP A 149 -16.66 29.73 23.10
C ASP A 149 -15.34 30.02 22.33
N ASP A 150 -14.91 29.17 21.39
CA ASP A 150 -13.88 29.56 20.42
C ASP A 150 -14.49 29.74 19.02
N ASP A 151 -14.70 31.03 18.74
CA ASP A 151 -15.06 31.71 17.51
C ASP A 151 -14.41 31.11 16.23
N ASP A 152 -15.09 31.28 15.09
CA ASP A 152 -14.87 30.72 13.73
C ASP A 152 -13.50 31.07 13.07
N THR A 153 -12.38 30.95 13.81
CA THR A 153 -11.04 31.36 13.39
C THR A 153 -9.95 30.31 13.64
N ALA A 154 -10.30 29.09 14.06
CA ALA A 154 -9.42 27.93 13.99
C ALA A 154 -9.24 27.45 12.54
N SER A 155 -8.70 28.33 11.71
CA SER A 155 -8.24 28.05 10.35
C SER A 155 -7.13 27.00 10.40
N SER A 156 -7.52 25.74 10.14
CA SER A 156 -6.79 24.76 9.34
C SER A 156 -5.34 24.45 9.73
N SER A 157 -5.11 23.82 10.90
CA SER A 157 -3.83 23.13 11.15
C SER A 157 -3.69 21.81 10.37
N SER A 158 -4.74 21.36 9.70
CA SER A 158 -4.72 20.18 8.86
C SER A 158 -4.05 20.49 7.51
N VAL A 159 -3.07 19.67 7.13
CA VAL A 159 -2.40 19.74 5.82
C VAL A 159 -3.21 19.04 4.72
N LEU A 160 -4.18 18.21 5.09
CA LEU A 160 -5.13 17.56 4.19
C LEU A 160 -6.52 18.17 4.45
N PRO A 161 -6.93 19.23 3.77
CA PRO A 161 -8.11 19.98 4.19
C PRO A 161 -9.43 19.22 3.97
N SER A 162 -9.43 18.05 3.33
CA SER A 162 -10.55 17.11 3.30
C SER A 162 -10.67 16.23 4.55
N PHE A 163 -9.68 16.27 5.44
CA PHE A 163 -9.65 15.43 6.63
C PHE A 163 -10.75 15.83 7.64
N SER A 164 -11.49 14.83 8.12
CA SER A 164 -12.47 15.00 9.18
C SER A 164 -12.20 13.98 10.28
N ALA A 165 -11.88 14.46 11.49
CA ALA A 165 -11.53 13.59 12.61
C ALA A 165 -12.68 12.64 13.02
N ASP A 166 -13.93 13.11 12.96
CA ASP A 166 -15.12 12.29 13.24
C ASP A 166 -15.40 11.28 12.13
N ALA A 167 -15.16 11.63 10.88
CA ALA A 167 -15.25 10.68 9.78
C ALA A 167 -14.16 9.60 9.89
N ALA A 168 -12.91 9.99 10.18
CA ALA A 168 -11.80 9.06 10.33
C ALA A 168 -11.97 8.10 11.51
N ARG A 169 -12.46 8.58 12.66
CA ARG A 169 -12.79 7.72 13.81
C ARG A 169 -13.87 6.69 13.47
N ARG A 170 -14.94 7.13 12.80
CA ARG A 170 -16.03 6.22 12.37
C ARG A 170 -15.52 5.21 11.36
N PHE A 171 -14.81 5.65 10.32
CA PHE A 171 -14.21 4.79 9.30
C PHE A 171 -13.32 3.69 9.92
N ALA A 172 -12.43 4.05 10.85
CA ALA A 172 -11.57 3.08 11.52
C ALA A 172 -12.35 2.07 12.37
N ALA A 173 -13.44 2.50 13.02
CA ALA A 173 -14.32 1.61 13.77
C ALA A 173 -15.16 0.70 12.85
N ASP A 174 -15.68 1.27 11.77
CA ASP A 174 -16.58 0.62 10.82
C ASP A 174 -15.84 -0.44 10.01
N HIS A 175 -14.61 -0.17 9.58
CA HIS A 175 -13.87 -1.01 8.61
C HIS A 175 -12.58 -1.64 9.16
N GLY A 176 -12.05 -1.13 10.28
CA GLY A 176 -10.70 -1.46 10.74
C GLY A 176 -9.63 -0.72 9.93
N LEU A 177 -8.52 -1.40 9.60
CA LEU A 177 -7.54 -0.87 8.64
C LEU A 177 -8.09 -1.00 7.21
N ALA A 178 -8.41 0.13 6.58
CA ALA A 178 -8.96 0.17 5.22
C ALA A 178 -8.50 1.40 4.44
N VAL A 179 -8.59 1.33 3.12
CA VAL A 179 -8.25 2.44 2.20
C VAL A 179 -9.39 3.44 2.17
N ARG A 180 -9.09 4.71 2.49
CA ARG A 180 -10.04 5.83 2.37
C ARG A 180 -9.96 6.49 0.99
N ALA A 181 -8.76 6.73 0.48
CA ALA A 181 -8.58 7.45 -0.78
C ALA A 181 -7.69 6.68 -1.75
N VAL A 182 -8.18 6.56 -2.99
CA VAL A 182 -7.38 6.19 -4.15
C VAL A 182 -7.03 7.49 -4.87
N ALA A 183 -5.76 7.88 -4.87
CA ALA A 183 -5.35 9.14 -5.48
C ALA A 183 -4.70 8.91 -6.84
N VAL A 184 -5.11 9.71 -7.82
CA VAL A 184 -4.55 9.74 -9.18
C VAL A 184 -3.96 11.11 -9.48
N CYS A 185 -2.86 11.12 -10.21
CA CYS A 185 -2.27 12.34 -10.71
C CYS A 185 -2.96 12.73 -12.01
N VAL A 186 -3.44 13.96 -12.07
CA VAL A 186 -4.16 14.52 -13.23
C VAL A 186 -3.52 15.83 -13.66
N SER A 187 -3.74 16.25 -14.90
CA SER A 187 -3.18 17.51 -15.40
C SER A 187 -3.68 18.73 -14.62
N ASP A 188 -4.95 18.71 -14.21
CA ASP A 188 -5.59 19.77 -13.43
C ASP A 188 -6.70 19.16 -12.57
N ALA A 189 -6.53 19.19 -11.25
CA ALA A 189 -7.47 18.60 -10.30
C ALA A 189 -8.79 19.37 -10.20
N ALA A 190 -8.79 20.68 -10.44
CA ALA A 190 -10.02 21.47 -10.47
C ALA A 190 -10.85 21.14 -11.71
N GLU A 191 -10.19 20.97 -12.86
CA GLU A 191 -10.85 20.53 -14.09
C GLU A 191 -11.37 19.10 -13.99
N ALA A 192 -10.57 18.17 -13.47
CA ALA A 192 -10.97 16.78 -13.25
C ALA A 192 -12.22 16.68 -12.35
N PHE A 193 -12.24 17.44 -11.25
CA PHE A 193 -13.41 17.53 -10.38
C PHE A 193 -14.63 18.09 -11.11
N ARG A 194 -14.48 19.21 -11.83
CA ARG A 194 -15.58 19.87 -12.55
C ARG A 194 -16.17 18.96 -13.61
N ALA A 195 -15.33 18.31 -14.42
CA ALA A 195 -15.74 17.37 -15.45
C ALA A 195 -16.43 16.13 -14.85
N SER A 196 -15.90 15.61 -13.74
CA SER A 196 -16.49 14.48 -13.01
C SER A 196 -17.89 14.80 -12.48
N VAL A 197 -18.04 15.91 -11.75
CA VAL A 197 -19.34 16.30 -11.16
C VAL A 197 -20.36 16.63 -12.25
N ALA A 198 -19.95 17.30 -13.33
CA ALA A 198 -20.82 17.55 -14.49
C ALA A 198 -21.30 16.25 -15.17
N ALA A 199 -20.53 15.16 -15.04
CA ALA A 199 -20.84 13.83 -15.54
C ALA A 199 -21.47 12.89 -14.49
N GLY A 200 -21.87 13.42 -13.32
CA GLY A 200 -22.65 12.70 -12.32
C GLY A 200 -21.87 12.18 -11.11
N ALA A 201 -20.57 12.47 -11.00
CA ALA A 201 -19.82 12.16 -9.78
C ALA A 201 -20.40 12.92 -8.58
N ARG A 202 -20.48 12.25 -7.45
CA ARG A 202 -20.88 12.88 -6.19
C ARG A 202 -19.67 13.57 -5.57
N PRO A 203 -19.73 14.89 -5.31
CA PRO A 203 -18.60 15.62 -4.74
C PRO A 203 -18.36 15.21 -3.29
N ALA A 204 -17.10 14.92 -2.94
CA ALA A 204 -16.70 14.63 -1.56
C ALA A 204 -15.90 15.80 -0.95
N PHE A 205 -15.01 16.41 -1.73
CA PHE A 205 -14.26 17.60 -1.34
C PHE A 205 -14.00 18.49 -2.56
N ALA A 206 -14.40 19.75 -2.50
CA ALA A 206 -14.21 20.70 -3.59
C ALA A 206 -12.72 21.01 -3.81
N PRO A 207 -12.30 21.41 -5.03
CA PRO A 207 -10.90 21.72 -5.30
C PRO A 207 -10.33 22.77 -4.35
N ALA A 208 -9.16 22.50 -3.79
CA ALA A 208 -8.42 23.43 -2.95
C ALA A 208 -6.95 23.48 -3.35
N GLU A 209 -6.39 24.69 -3.38
CA GLU A 209 -4.97 24.92 -3.56
C GLU A 209 -4.25 24.71 -2.22
N LEU A 210 -3.21 23.88 -2.23
CA LEU A 210 -2.39 23.57 -1.05
C LEU A 210 -1.15 24.47 -0.97
N GLY A 211 -0.88 25.27 -2.01
CA GLY A 211 0.35 26.04 -2.20
C GLY A 211 1.29 25.38 -3.21
N HIS A 212 2.29 26.12 -3.69
CA HIS A 212 3.25 25.65 -4.71
C HIS A 212 2.61 25.11 -6.00
N GLY A 213 1.40 25.56 -6.33
CA GLY A 213 0.63 25.06 -7.48
C GLY A 213 0.01 23.67 -7.28
N PHE A 214 0.11 23.07 -6.08
CA PHE A 214 -0.59 21.84 -5.77
C PHE A 214 -2.08 22.12 -5.60
N VAL A 215 -2.90 21.36 -6.32
CA VAL A 215 -4.36 21.35 -6.17
C VAL A 215 -4.81 19.93 -5.93
N PHE A 216 -5.76 19.75 -5.03
CA PHE A 216 -6.42 18.47 -4.86
C PHE A 216 -7.94 18.63 -4.71
N ALA A 217 -8.67 17.58 -5.09
CA ALA A 217 -10.12 17.49 -5.01
C ALA A 217 -10.55 16.04 -4.83
N GLU A 218 -11.77 15.79 -4.34
CA GLU A 218 -12.26 14.42 -4.10
C GLU A 218 -13.70 14.23 -4.58
N VAL A 219 -13.97 13.08 -5.17
CA VAL A 219 -15.32 12.59 -5.48
C VAL A 219 -15.53 11.21 -4.88
N GLU A 220 -16.78 10.84 -4.58
CA GLU A 220 -17.09 9.47 -4.12
C GLU A 220 -16.81 8.45 -5.22
N LEU A 221 -16.11 7.37 -4.87
CA LEU A 221 -15.80 6.27 -5.79
C LEU A 221 -16.77 5.10 -5.60
N TYR A 222 -16.73 4.44 -4.43
CA TYR A 222 -17.70 3.42 -4.00
C TYR A 222 -17.68 3.30 -2.47
N GLY A 223 -18.84 3.02 -1.87
CA GLY A 223 -18.96 3.01 -0.41
C GLY A 223 -18.54 4.37 0.16
N ASP A 224 -17.58 4.34 1.08
CA ASP A 224 -16.91 5.52 1.64
C ASP A 224 -15.45 5.65 1.16
N VAL A 225 -15.11 5.06 0.02
CA VAL A 225 -13.84 5.30 -0.68
C VAL A 225 -14.01 6.51 -1.60
N VAL A 226 -13.03 7.40 -1.61
CA VAL A 226 -12.97 8.55 -2.53
C VAL A 226 -11.92 8.33 -3.62
N LEU A 227 -12.20 8.86 -4.80
CA LEU A 227 -11.19 9.10 -5.83
C LEU A 227 -10.67 10.52 -5.63
N ARG A 228 -9.38 10.63 -5.31
CA ARG A 228 -8.69 11.90 -5.10
C ARG A 228 -7.94 12.30 -6.36
N PHE A 229 -8.20 13.50 -6.84
CA PHE A 229 -7.44 14.11 -7.92
C PHE A 229 -6.33 14.96 -7.31
N VAL A 230 -5.10 14.82 -7.82
CA VAL A 230 -3.95 15.65 -7.43
C VAL A 230 -3.26 16.16 -8.68
N SER A 231 -3.03 17.47 -8.75
CA SER A 231 -2.26 18.11 -9.83
C SER A 231 -1.24 19.07 -9.24
N TYR A 232 -0.08 19.16 -9.87
CA TYR A 232 1.01 20.07 -9.51
C TYR A 232 1.90 20.32 -10.74
N PRO A 233 2.71 21.40 -10.75
CA PRO A 233 3.68 21.64 -11.82
C PRO A 233 4.72 20.52 -11.90
N ASP A 234 5.39 20.33 -13.06
CA ASP A 234 6.44 19.31 -13.18
C ASP A 234 7.67 19.57 -12.30
N ASP A 235 7.90 20.83 -11.92
CA ASP A 235 9.03 21.27 -11.09
C ASP A 235 8.57 21.47 -9.63
N THR A 236 8.70 20.42 -8.83
CA THR A 236 8.32 20.41 -7.40
C THR A 236 9.43 19.87 -6.50
N ASP A 237 10.69 20.07 -6.88
CA ASP A 237 11.86 19.49 -6.19
C ASP A 237 11.93 19.84 -4.69
N ASP A 238 11.31 20.96 -4.29
CA ASP A 238 11.26 21.42 -2.90
C ASP A 238 10.09 20.83 -2.07
N VAL A 239 9.17 20.08 -2.68
CA VAL A 239 8.00 19.51 -1.99
C VAL A 239 8.14 18.00 -1.83
N ALA A 240 8.26 17.54 -0.58
CA ALA A 240 8.47 16.12 -0.28
C ALA A 240 7.30 15.22 -0.74
N PHE A 241 6.06 15.72 -0.64
CA PHE A 241 4.86 15.00 -1.05
C PHE A 241 3.70 15.95 -1.38
N LEU A 242 3.15 16.59 -0.35
CA LEU A 242 2.19 17.67 -0.45
C LEU A 242 2.68 18.81 0.44
N PRO A 243 2.32 20.07 0.14
CA PRO A 243 2.62 21.19 1.02
C PRO A 243 2.20 20.91 2.47
N GLY A 244 3.10 21.21 3.42
CA GLY A 244 2.90 20.92 4.85
C GLY A 244 3.44 19.56 5.33
N PHE A 245 3.90 18.69 4.44
CA PHE A 245 4.65 17.49 4.82
C PHE A 245 6.15 17.79 4.94
N ALA A 246 6.75 17.37 6.05
CA ALA A 246 8.20 17.41 6.24
C ALA A 246 8.85 16.17 5.61
N ASN A 247 10.02 16.38 5.00
CA ASN A 247 10.84 15.29 4.47
C ASN A 247 11.54 14.54 5.62
N VAL A 248 11.60 13.21 5.53
CA VAL A 248 12.41 12.40 6.43
C VAL A 248 13.82 12.31 5.84
N ALA A 249 14.78 12.98 6.48
CA ALA A 249 16.17 12.98 6.03
C ALA A 249 16.69 11.53 5.94
N SER A 250 17.11 11.12 4.74
CA SER A 250 17.93 9.93 4.58
C SER A 250 19.27 10.20 5.27
N SER A 251 19.62 9.40 6.28
CA SER A 251 20.97 9.44 6.86
C SER A 251 22.00 9.29 5.74
N GLU A 252 23.08 10.10 5.78
CA GLU A 252 24.20 9.94 4.83
C GLU A 252 24.83 8.53 4.93
N ASP A 253 24.66 7.87 6.07
CA ASP A 253 24.98 6.45 6.25
C ASP A 253 23.82 5.56 5.79
N GLN A 254 23.98 4.94 4.62
CA GLN A 254 23.00 4.00 4.07
C GLN A 254 22.83 2.73 4.92
N SER A 255 23.75 2.44 5.86
CA SER A 255 23.61 1.29 6.77
C SER A 255 22.51 1.50 7.84
N GLU A 256 22.08 2.74 8.06
CA GLU A 256 20.99 3.09 8.98
C GLU A 256 19.64 3.28 8.26
N CYS A 257 19.63 3.32 6.92
CA CYS A 257 18.40 3.47 6.15
C CYS A 257 17.62 2.14 6.11
N PRO A 258 16.30 2.14 6.38
CA PRO A 258 15.48 0.94 6.22
C PRO A 258 15.61 0.36 4.80
N PRO A 259 15.71 -0.96 4.65
CA PRO A 259 15.88 -1.61 3.35
C PRO A 259 14.63 -1.41 2.46
N ASP A 260 14.88 -1.23 1.16
CA ASP A 260 13.82 -1.27 0.13
C ASP A 260 13.81 -2.66 -0.51
N TYR A 261 12.63 -3.29 -0.63
CA TYR A 261 12.53 -4.67 -1.13
C TYR A 261 12.24 -4.76 -2.64
N GLY A 262 12.16 -3.63 -3.37
CA GLY A 262 12.00 -3.61 -4.82
C GLY A 262 10.57 -3.40 -5.33
N LEU A 263 9.59 -3.15 -4.46
CA LEU A 263 8.23 -2.80 -4.90
C LEU A 263 8.24 -1.40 -5.53
N SER A 264 7.80 -1.24 -6.77
CA SER A 264 8.01 0.01 -7.53
C SER A 264 6.76 0.88 -7.67
N ARG A 265 5.61 0.32 -8.05
CA ARG A 265 4.36 1.07 -8.31
C ARG A 265 3.11 0.24 -8.03
N PHE A 266 1.95 0.90 -7.96
CA PHE A 266 0.66 0.20 -8.07
C PHE A 266 0.46 -0.29 -9.51
N ASP A 267 -0.01 -1.53 -9.67
CA ASP A 267 -0.46 -2.06 -10.95
C ASP A 267 -1.95 -1.76 -11.16
N HIS A 268 -2.75 -2.14 -10.16
CA HIS A 268 -4.19 -1.99 -10.17
C HIS A 268 -4.73 -1.98 -8.74
N ILE A 269 -5.91 -1.39 -8.57
CA ILE A 269 -6.61 -1.28 -7.28
C ILE A 269 -8.01 -1.86 -7.44
N VAL A 270 -8.41 -2.71 -6.49
CA VAL A 270 -9.64 -3.51 -6.65
C VAL A 270 -10.66 -3.18 -5.58
N GLY A 271 -11.85 -2.78 -6.00
CA GLY A 271 -13.02 -2.55 -5.16
C GLY A 271 -13.96 -3.75 -5.12
N GLY A 272 -14.38 -4.14 -3.92
CA GLY A 272 -15.53 -5.05 -3.72
C GLY A 272 -16.82 -4.23 -3.64
N VAL A 273 -17.80 -4.55 -4.48
CA VAL A 273 -19.11 -3.87 -4.55
C VAL A 273 -20.25 -4.91 -4.51
N PRO A 274 -21.45 -4.54 -4.04
CA PRO A 274 -22.61 -5.44 -4.06
C PRO A 274 -23.12 -5.71 -5.48
N ASP A 275 -23.14 -4.68 -6.34
CA ASP A 275 -23.62 -4.75 -7.72
C ASP A 275 -22.59 -4.08 -8.65
N LEU A 276 -22.08 -4.84 -9.62
CA LEU A 276 -21.00 -4.46 -10.53
C LEU A 276 -21.44 -3.41 -11.53
N ASP A 277 -22.50 -3.69 -12.29
CA ASP A 277 -22.89 -2.86 -13.42
C ASP A 277 -23.26 -1.42 -13.01
N PRO A 278 -24.02 -1.16 -11.93
CA PRO A 278 -24.27 0.21 -11.48
C PRO A 278 -23.01 0.95 -11.02
N ALA A 279 -22.10 0.26 -10.30
CA ALA A 279 -20.85 0.84 -9.83
C ALA A 279 -19.90 1.17 -11.00
N ALA A 280 -19.77 0.25 -11.94
CA ALA A 280 -19.01 0.41 -13.16
C ALA A 280 -19.55 1.55 -14.02
N ALA A 281 -20.87 1.59 -14.25
CA ALA A 281 -21.50 2.64 -15.04
C ALA A 281 -21.34 4.02 -14.39
N TYR A 282 -21.40 4.11 -13.06
CA TYR A 282 -21.12 5.34 -12.33
C TYR A 282 -19.67 5.79 -12.55
N ILE A 283 -18.69 4.93 -12.30
CA ILE A 283 -17.26 5.26 -12.41
C ILE A 283 -16.86 5.59 -13.84
N ALA A 284 -17.16 4.72 -14.80
CA ALA A 284 -16.91 4.97 -16.22
C ALA A 284 -17.68 6.21 -16.70
N GLY A 285 -18.89 6.43 -16.18
CA GLY A 285 -19.71 7.58 -16.50
C GLY A 285 -19.03 8.91 -16.18
N PHE A 286 -18.43 9.06 -14.99
CA PHE A 286 -17.81 10.32 -14.58
C PHE A 286 -16.33 10.45 -14.91
N THR A 287 -15.60 9.35 -15.09
CA THR A 287 -14.17 9.39 -15.48
C THR A 287 -13.98 9.37 -16.99
N GLY A 288 -14.86 8.68 -17.71
CA GLY A 288 -14.64 8.33 -19.11
C GLY A 288 -13.74 7.11 -19.32
N PHE A 289 -13.34 6.41 -18.26
CA PHE A 289 -12.52 5.20 -18.35
C PHE A 289 -13.22 4.10 -19.16
N HIS A 290 -12.44 3.41 -20.00
CA HIS A 290 -12.95 2.32 -20.83
C HIS A 290 -12.87 0.96 -20.13
N GLU A 291 -13.71 0.02 -20.55
CA GLU A 291 -13.61 -1.38 -20.16
C GLU A 291 -12.35 -1.99 -20.80
N PHE A 292 -11.37 -2.33 -19.96
CA PHE A 292 -10.12 -2.97 -20.38
C PHE A 292 -10.27 -4.49 -20.47
N ASP A 293 -10.88 -5.10 -19.45
CA ASP A 293 -11.11 -6.54 -19.40
C ASP A 293 -12.29 -6.88 -18.48
N ARG A 294 -12.88 -8.06 -18.69
CA ARG A 294 -14.00 -8.59 -17.89
C ARG A 294 -13.79 -10.07 -17.59
N VAL A 295 -14.16 -10.44 -16.38
CA VAL A 295 -14.16 -11.82 -15.89
C VAL A 295 -15.56 -12.16 -15.41
N ASN A 296 -16.10 -13.29 -15.86
CA ASN A 296 -17.47 -13.68 -15.49
C ASN A 296 -17.46 -14.95 -14.63
N ALA A 297 -18.47 -15.12 -13.80
CA ALA A 297 -18.60 -16.29 -12.92
C ALA A 297 -18.73 -17.62 -13.65
N LYS A 298 -19.02 -17.62 -14.96
CA LYS A 298 -18.92 -18.84 -15.77
C LYS A 298 -17.47 -19.36 -15.83
N GLU A 299 -16.49 -18.47 -15.71
CA GLU A 299 -15.06 -18.74 -15.77
C GLU A 299 -14.49 -19.00 -14.38
N VAL A 300 -14.81 -18.13 -13.40
CA VAL A 300 -14.22 -18.15 -12.04
C VAL A 300 -15.13 -18.73 -10.95
N GLY A 301 -16.41 -18.91 -11.22
CA GLY A 301 -17.36 -19.59 -10.35
C GLY A 301 -18.13 -18.69 -9.37
N THR A 302 -17.45 -17.85 -8.60
CA THR A 302 -18.05 -17.20 -7.40
C THR A 302 -18.09 -15.67 -7.43
N LEU A 303 -17.59 -15.04 -8.50
CA LEU A 303 -17.58 -13.58 -8.66
C LEU A 303 -17.69 -13.18 -10.13
N ASN A 304 -18.15 -11.95 -10.39
CA ASN A 304 -17.92 -11.25 -11.65
C ASN A 304 -16.95 -10.09 -11.40
N GLY A 305 -16.19 -9.70 -12.41
CA GLY A 305 -15.23 -8.62 -12.32
C GLY A 305 -15.12 -7.82 -13.61
N LEU A 306 -14.87 -6.52 -13.47
CA LEU A 306 -14.65 -5.58 -14.57
C LEU A 306 -13.44 -4.71 -14.27
N VAL A 307 -12.56 -4.54 -15.24
CA VAL A 307 -11.42 -3.63 -15.17
C VAL A 307 -11.74 -2.36 -15.96
N LEU A 308 -11.74 -1.22 -15.30
CA LEU A 308 -11.81 0.10 -15.91
C LEU A 308 -10.39 0.68 -16.01
N ALA A 309 -10.06 1.28 -17.15
CA ALA A 309 -8.74 1.84 -17.41
C ALA A 309 -8.83 3.29 -17.90
N ASN A 310 -7.85 4.10 -17.52
CA ASN A 310 -7.60 5.37 -18.22
C ASN A 310 -7.07 5.10 -19.64
N SER A 311 -6.99 6.15 -20.46
CA SER A 311 -6.61 6.01 -21.87
C SER A 311 -5.20 5.48 -22.11
N SER A 312 -4.26 5.69 -21.17
CA SER A 312 -2.91 5.10 -21.22
C SER A 312 -2.81 3.72 -20.56
N GLU A 313 -3.92 3.22 -20.02
CA GLU A 313 -4.06 1.94 -19.32
C GLU A 313 -3.11 1.76 -18.13
N LYS A 314 -2.60 2.87 -17.57
CA LYS A 314 -1.70 2.89 -16.40
C LYS A 314 -2.48 2.86 -15.09
N VAL A 315 -3.66 3.49 -15.08
CA VAL A 315 -4.57 3.50 -13.94
C VAL A 315 -5.65 2.47 -14.18
N LEU A 316 -5.54 1.34 -13.49
CA LEU A 316 -6.46 0.21 -13.59
C LEU A 316 -7.29 0.09 -12.30
N LEU A 317 -8.60 0.34 -12.42
CA LEU A 317 -9.57 0.19 -11.32
C LEU A 317 -10.45 -1.03 -11.60
N THR A 318 -10.25 -2.09 -10.82
CA THR A 318 -11.06 -3.31 -10.94
C THR A 318 -12.21 -3.29 -9.95
N LEU A 319 -13.40 -3.69 -10.40
CA LEU A 319 -14.58 -3.84 -9.55
C LEU A 319 -14.98 -5.30 -9.54
N LEU A 320 -15.31 -5.83 -8.36
CA LEU A 320 -15.74 -7.22 -8.18
C LEU A 320 -17.11 -7.25 -7.48
N GLU A 321 -18.03 -8.08 -7.96
CA GLU A 321 -19.31 -8.38 -7.29
C GLU A 321 -19.41 -9.87 -6.91
N PRO A 322 -20.18 -10.20 -5.86
CA PRO A 322 -20.44 -11.58 -5.51
C PRO A 322 -21.45 -12.23 -6.48
N VAL A 323 -21.22 -13.49 -6.84
CA VAL A 323 -22.26 -14.30 -7.47
C VAL A 323 -22.96 -15.18 -6.43
N HIS A 324 -24.26 -14.98 -6.31
CA HIS A 324 -25.12 -15.70 -5.37
C HIS A 324 -25.61 -17.05 -5.93
N GLY A 325 -26.09 -17.92 -5.04
CA GLY A 325 -26.73 -19.19 -5.44
C GLY A 325 -25.78 -20.27 -5.97
N THR A 326 -24.46 -20.08 -5.81
CA THR A 326 -23.44 -21.07 -6.16
C THR A 326 -23.56 -22.31 -5.28
N LYS A 327 -23.90 -23.45 -5.88
CA LYS A 327 -24.14 -24.74 -5.18
C LYS A 327 -22.95 -25.25 -4.33
N ARG A 328 -21.75 -24.70 -4.53
CA ARG A 328 -20.53 -25.20 -3.89
C ARG A 328 -20.14 -24.39 -2.66
N ARG A 329 -20.14 -23.05 -2.69
CA ARG A 329 -19.53 -22.17 -1.66
C ARG A 329 -20.03 -20.73 -1.72
N ARG A 330 -19.90 -20.00 -0.60
CA ARG A 330 -20.13 -18.54 -0.49
C ARG A 330 -19.03 -17.79 -1.27
N SER A 331 -19.41 -16.70 -1.94
CA SER A 331 -18.45 -15.82 -2.61
C SER A 331 -17.52 -15.13 -1.62
N GLN A 332 -16.22 -15.08 -1.92
CA GLN A 332 -15.24 -14.32 -1.14
C GLN A 332 -15.57 -12.82 -1.11
N ILE A 333 -16.14 -12.28 -2.19
CA ILE A 333 -16.58 -10.88 -2.25
C ILE A 333 -17.74 -10.65 -1.29
N GLN A 334 -18.66 -11.61 -1.15
CA GLN A 334 -19.71 -11.50 -0.13
C GLN A 334 -19.11 -11.51 1.27
N THR A 335 -18.17 -12.42 1.56
CA THR A 335 -17.44 -12.44 2.84
C THR A 335 -16.75 -11.09 3.12
N PHE A 336 -16.11 -10.49 2.10
CA PHE A 336 -15.53 -9.15 2.19
C PHE A 336 -16.59 -8.12 2.58
N LEU A 337 -17.71 -8.02 1.85
CA LEU A 337 -18.76 -7.03 2.10
C LEU A 337 -19.34 -7.16 3.51
N ASP A 338 -19.52 -8.38 4.00
CA ASP A 338 -20.09 -8.63 5.33
C ASP A 338 -19.15 -8.23 6.48
N HIS A 339 -17.84 -8.47 6.35
CA HIS A 339 -16.85 -8.14 7.39
C HIS A 339 -16.31 -6.71 7.27
N HIS A 340 -16.29 -6.17 6.04
CA HIS A 340 -15.98 -4.78 5.79
C HIS A 340 -17.15 -3.89 6.21
N GLY A 341 -18.40 -4.35 6.07
CA GLY A 341 -19.59 -3.56 6.37
C GLY A 341 -20.11 -2.75 5.17
N GLY A 342 -19.79 -3.18 3.95
CA GLY A 342 -20.16 -2.50 2.71
C GLY A 342 -19.04 -2.47 1.67
N PRO A 343 -19.23 -1.72 0.57
CA PRO A 343 -18.22 -1.58 -0.48
C PRO A 343 -16.91 -1.01 0.05
N GLY A 344 -15.78 -1.36 -0.59
CA GLY A 344 -14.46 -0.87 -0.20
C GLY A 344 -13.35 -1.46 -1.05
N VAL A 345 -12.09 -1.04 -0.80
CA VAL A 345 -10.93 -1.64 -1.47
C VAL A 345 -10.63 -3.03 -0.89
N GLN A 346 -10.67 -4.03 -1.76
CA GLN A 346 -10.38 -5.42 -1.43
C GLN A 346 -8.89 -5.73 -1.53
N HIS A 347 -8.21 -5.32 -2.60
CA HIS A 347 -6.76 -5.45 -2.68
C HIS A 347 -6.06 -4.33 -3.44
N LEU A 348 -4.77 -4.23 -3.14
CA LEU A 348 -3.81 -3.36 -3.80
C LEU A 348 -2.75 -4.22 -4.46
N ALA A 349 -2.63 -4.15 -5.79
CA ALA A 349 -1.59 -4.86 -6.52
C ALA A 349 -0.37 -3.95 -6.73
N MET A 350 0.79 -4.48 -6.41
CA MET A 350 2.07 -3.77 -6.48
C MET A 350 3.06 -4.53 -7.35
N ILE A 351 3.75 -3.82 -8.23
CA ILE A 351 4.77 -4.37 -9.12
C ILE A 351 6.12 -4.44 -8.41
N SER A 352 6.86 -5.52 -8.65
CA SER A 352 8.31 -5.60 -8.47
C SER A 352 8.96 -6.07 -9.77
N ASP A 353 10.14 -5.55 -10.07
CA ASP A 353 10.96 -6.00 -11.21
C ASP A 353 11.77 -7.26 -10.87
N ASP A 354 11.87 -7.62 -9.58
CA ASP A 354 12.38 -8.91 -9.07
C ASP A 354 11.44 -9.42 -7.96
N LEU A 355 10.29 -9.97 -8.36
CA LEU A 355 9.30 -10.44 -7.40
C LEU A 355 9.85 -11.55 -6.49
N ILE A 356 10.69 -12.44 -7.00
CA ILE A 356 11.26 -13.52 -6.21
C ILE A 356 12.17 -12.95 -5.10
N GLY A 357 13.04 -12.00 -5.43
CA GLY A 357 13.85 -11.25 -4.46
C GLY A 357 12.99 -10.56 -3.41
N THR A 358 12.00 -9.77 -3.85
CA THR A 358 11.06 -9.07 -2.97
C THR A 358 10.36 -10.03 -2.00
N LEU A 359 9.85 -11.16 -2.49
CA LEU A 359 9.11 -12.12 -1.68
C LEU A 359 9.99 -12.85 -0.66
N ARG A 360 11.28 -13.09 -0.95
CA ARG A 360 12.21 -13.62 0.05
C ARG A 360 12.35 -12.65 1.22
N GLU A 361 12.50 -11.35 0.93
CA GLU A 361 12.61 -10.34 1.98
C GLU A 361 11.30 -10.26 2.79
N ILE A 362 10.14 -10.14 2.15
CA ILE A 362 8.83 -10.08 2.81
C ILE A 362 8.61 -11.31 3.69
N ARG A 363 8.85 -12.52 3.16
CA ARG A 363 8.67 -13.78 3.89
C ARG A 363 9.57 -13.89 5.11
N ALA A 364 10.79 -13.36 5.04
CA ALA A 364 11.72 -13.35 6.17
C ALA A 364 11.24 -12.46 7.34
N ARG A 365 10.28 -11.54 7.11
CA ARG A 365 9.68 -10.69 8.15
C ARG A 365 8.34 -11.21 8.68
N SER A 366 7.70 -12.18 8.00
CA SER A 366 6.34 -12.64 8.34
C SER A 366 6.19 -13.05 9.80
N SER A 367 7.11 -13.83 10.36
CA SER A 367 7.02 -14.32 11.75
C SER A 367 7.35 -13.28 12.82
N MET A 368 7.76 -12.07 12.42
CA MET A 368 8.17 -10.98 13.32
C MET A 368 7.26 -9.75 13.17
N GLY A 369 5.99 -9.96 12.82
CA GLY A 369 4.98 -8.91 12.65
C GLY A 369 4.79 -8.44 11.20
N GLY A 370 5.48 -9.05 10.24
CA GLY A 370 5.29 -8.79 8.81
C GLY A 370 3.96 -9.32 8.25
N PHE A 371 3.87 -9.36 6.92
CA PHE A 371 2.72 -9.97 6.23
C PHE A 371 2.97 -11.45 5.95
N GLU A 372 1.96 -12.27 6.16
CA GLU A 372 1.98 -13.69 5.77
C GLU A 372 1.48 -13.84 4.33
N LEU A 373 2.11 -14.69 3.54
CA LEU A 373 1.65 -15.04 2.19
C LEU A 373 0.54 -16.10 2.26
N LEU A 374 -0.33 -16.13 1.25
CA LEU A 374 -1.26 -17.25 1.07
C LEU A 374 -0.51 -18.57 0.88
N PRO A 375 -1.11 -19.70 1.27
CA PRO A 375 -0.50 -21.01 1.06
C PRO A 375 -0.16 -21.26 -0.42
N PRO A 376 0.98 -21.94 -0.70
CA PRO A 376 1.36 -22.28 -2.05
C PRO A 376 0.33 -23.25 -2.69
N PRO A 377 0.06 -23.12 -4.00
CA PRO A 377 -0.62 -24.15 -4.77
C PRO A 377 0.02 -25.55 -4.61
N PRO A 378 -0.73 -26.65 -4.84
CA PRO A 378 -0.17 -27.99 -4.78
C PRO A 378 0.95 -28.19 -5.82
N PRO A 379 1.91 -29.11 -5.61
CA PRO A 379 3.02 -29.34 -6.55
C PRO A 379 2.60 -29.56 -8.01
N SER A 380 1.45 -30.21 -8.23
CA SER A 380 0.89 -30.48 -9.56
C SER A 380 0.54 -29.21 -10.36
N TYR A 381 0.31 -28.08 -9.68
CA TYR A 381 0.14 -26.78 -10.31
C TYR A 381 1.42 -26.37 -11.07
N TYR A 382 2.58 -26.55 -10.44
CA TYR A 382 3.87 -26.15 -11.02
C TYR A 382 4.31 -27.07 -12.16
N ASP A 383 3.81 -28.30 -12.23
CA ASP A 383 3.95 -29.12 -13.44
C ASP A 383 3.22 -28.51 -14.64
N GLY A 384 2.11 -27.80 -14.41
CA GLY A 384 1.44 -26.98 -15.40
C GLY A 384 2.26 -25.77 -15.81
N VAL A 385 2.81 -25.05 -14.83
CA VAL A 385 3.68 -23.87 -15.05
C VAL A 385 4.88 -24.22 -15.94
N ARG A 386 5.53 -25.37 -15.74
CA ARG A 386 6.62 -25.85 -16.62
C ARG A 386 6.23 -25.92 -18.09
N ARG A 387 4.98 -26.30 -18.38
CA ARG A 387 4.46 -26.35 -19.76
C ARG A 387 4.04 -24.98 -20.28
N LEU A 388 3.55 -24.11 -19.40
CA LEU A 388 3.01 -22.79 -19.74
C LEU A 388 4.11 -21.73 -20.01
N ALA A 389 5.14 -21.73 -19.16
CA ALA A 389 6.13 -20.65 -19.10
C ALA A 389 7.58 -21.16 -18.95
N GLY A 390 7.85 -22.44 -19.25
CA GLY A 390 9.21 -23.02 -19.17
C GLY A 390 10.21 -22.45 -20.20
N ASP A 391 9.73 -21.71 -21.20
CA ASP A 391 10.53 -20.93 -22.14
C ASP A 391 10.92 -19.54 -21.61
N VAL A 392 10.24 -19.05 -20.57
CA VAL A 392 10.49 -17.74 -19.95
C VAL A 392 11.13 -17.89 -18.57
N LEU A 393 10.70 -18.89 -17.79
CA LEU A 393 11.19 -19.17 -16.44
C LEU A 393 12.07 -20.42 -16.44
N SER A 394 13.26 -20.31 -15.87
CA SER A 394 14.13 -21.45 -15.62
C SER A 394 13.55 -22.40 -14.57
N GLU A 395 13.96 -23.68 -14.57
CA GLU A 395 13.55 -24.64 -13.54
C GLU A 395 13.92 -24.19 -12.11
N ALA A 396 14.99 -23.41 -11.94
CA ALA A 396 15.34 -22.82 -10.65
C ALA A 396 14.29 -21.79 -10.22
N GLN A 397 13.90 -20.88 -11.12
CA GLN A 397 12.87 -19.88 -10.83
C GLN A 397 11.50 -20.52 -10.59
N ILE A 398 11.13 -21.59 -11.31
CA ILE A 398 9.87 -22.31 -11.07
C ILE A 398 9.87 -22.97 -9.67
N ARG A 399 11.00 -23.52 -9.22
CA ARG A 399 11.12 -24.04 -7.84
C ARG A 399 10.97 -22.94 -6.80
N GLU A 400 11.56 -21.77 -7.05
CA GLU A 400 11.43 -20.63 -6.15
C GLU A 400 9.98 -20.10 -6.11
N CYS A 401 9.30 -20.07 -7.27
CA CYS A 401 7.87 -19.80 -7.33
C CYS A 401 7.08 -20.79 -6.47
N GLN A 402 7.41 -22.08 -6.54
CA GLN A 402 6.79 -23.13 -5.72
C GLN A 402 7.02 -22.93 -4.23
N GLU A 403 8.25 -22.61 -3.83
CA GLU A 403 8.60 -22.37 -2.43
C GLU A 403 7.89 -21.15 -1.86
N LEU A 404 7.73 -20.09 -2.66
CA LEU A 404 7.14 -18.81 -2.26
C LEU A 404 5.63 -18.73 -2.53
N GLY A 405 5.03 -19.75 -3.17
CA GLY A 405 3.60 -19.78 -3.49
C GLY A 405 3.18 -18.83 -4.62
N VAL A 406 4.10 -18.50 -5.53
CA VAL A 406 3.87 -17.63 -6.69
C VAL A 406 3.06 -18.38 -7.75
N ARG A 407 1.98 -17.75 -8.20
CA ARG A 407 1.16 -18.19 -9.32
C ARG A 407 1.70 -17.57 -10.60
N VAL A 408 1.62 -18.30 -11.72
CA VAL A 408 2.19 -17.90 -13.00
C VAL A 408 1.11 -18.08 -14.05
N ASP A 409 0.78 -16.99 -14.75
CA ASP A 409 -0.12 -16.99 -15.88
C ASP A 409 0.59 -16.44 -17.12
N ARG A 410 0.04 -16.72 -18.30
CA ARG A 410 0.52 -16.21 -19.57
C ARG A 410 -0.65 -15.85 -20.47
N ALA A 411 -0.68 -14.62 -20.95
CA ALA A 411 -1.72 -14.20 -21.88
C ALA A 411 -1.66 -14.98 -23.20
N ALA A 412 -2.83 -15.32 -23.74
CA ALA A 412 -2.98 -16.10 -24.96
C ALA A 412 -2.85 -15.28 -26.25
N ASP A 413 -2.83 -13.95 -26.18
CA ASP A 413 -2.70 -13.07 -27.34
C ASP A 413 -1.23 -12.82 -27.73
N ASN A 414 -1.03 -12.31 -28.95
CA ASN A 414 0.21 -12.34 -29.73
C ASN A 414 1.44 -11.61 -29.12
N ASN A 415 1.37 -11.13 -27.89
CA ASN A 415 2.49 -10.47 -27.18
C ASN A 415 3.06 -11.29 -26.00
N GLY A 416 2.47 -12.44 -25.65
CA GLY A 416 3.12 -13.50 -24.86
C GLY A 416 3.59 -13.13 -23.45
N GLY A 417 3.02 -12.08 -22.84
CA GLY A 417 3.39 -11.60 -21.52
C GLY A 417 3.10 -12.63 -20.43
N VAL A 418 4.05 -12.80 -19.51
CA VAL A 418 3.95 -13.71 -18.36
C VAL A 418 3.70 -12.87 -17.09
N VAL A 419 2.73 -13.28 -16.28
CA VAL A 419 2.39 -12.63 -15.01
C VAL A 419 2.73 -13.56 -13.87
N LEU A 420 3.61 -13.11 -12.97
CA LEU A 420 3.86 -13.74 -11.69
C LEU A 420 3.08 -12.97 -10.65
N GLN A 421 2.35 -13.66 -9.77
CA GLN A 421 1.66 -12.99 -8.66
C GLN A 421 1.50 -13.87 -7.42
N THR A 422 1.43 -13.23 -6.27
CA THR A 422 1.01 -13.86 -5.02
C THR A 422 0.27 -12.84 -4.16
N PHE A 423 -0.44 -13.34 -3.17
CA PHE A 423 -1.23 -12.51 -2.26
C PHE A 423 -0.79 -12.74 -0.84
N THR A 424 -0.87 -11.70 -0.03
CA THR A 424 -0.83 -11.84 1.41
C THR A 424 -2.14 -12.47 1.92
N LYS A 425 -2.13 -12.97 3.15
CA LYS A 425 -3.35 -13.03 3.96
C LYS A 425 -3.86 -11.60 4.23
N ALA A 426 -4.98 -11.49 4.95
CA ALA A 426 -5.52 -10.21 5.40
C ALA A 426 -4.43 -9.29 5.99
N ALA A 427 -4.38 -8.05 5.50
CA ALA A 427 -3.43 -7.05 5.96
C ALA A 427 -3.80 -6.49 7.35
N GLY A 428 -5.08 -6.54 7.71
CA GLY A 428 -5.61 -6.19 9.03
C GLY A 428 -6.25 -7.38 9.73
N ASP A 429 -7.04 -7.09 10.78
CA ASP A 429 -7.68 -8.12 11.61
C ASP A 429 -8.82 -8.86 10.91
N ARG A 430 -9.46 -8.21 9.93
CA ARG A 430 -10.65 -8.72 9.24
C ARG A 430 -10.26 -9.39 7.92
N PRO A 431 -11.02 -10.39 7.43
CA PRO A 431 -10.78 -11.02 6.12
C PRO A 431 -11.21 -10.11 4.96
N THR A 432 -10.67 -8.88 4.93
CA THR A 432 -11.05 -7.81 4.01
C THR A 432 -9.87 -7.45 3.09
N LEU A 433 -9.04 -6.48 3.48
CA LEU A 433 -7.95 -5.97 2.68
C LEU A 433 -6.83 -7.01 2.50
N LEU A 434 -6.45 -7.29 1.25
CA LEU A 434 -5.30 -8.10 0.87
C LEU A 434 -4.28 -7.25 0.11
N LEU A 435 -3.03 -7.72 0.05
CA LEU A 435 -2.00 -7.13 -0.78
C LEU A 435 -1.58 -8.14 -1.85
N GLU A 436 -1.58 -7.71 -3.11
CA GLU A 436 -1.06 -8.48 -4.22
C GLU A 436 0.34 -8.00 -4.59
N LEU A 437 1.24 -8.95 -4.75
CA LEU A 437 2.63 -8.73 -5.12
C LEU A 437 2.85 -9.43 -6.45
N MET A 438 3.21 -8.67 -7.47
CA MET A 438 3.24 -9.18 -8.83
C MET A 438 4.41 -8.66 -9.66
N GLN A 439 4.66 -9.34 -10.78
CA GLN A 439 5.63 -8.96 -11.79
C GLN A 439 5.08 -9.33 -13.16
N ARG A 440 5.20 -8.40 -14.11
CA ARG A 440 4.87 -8.61 -15.52
C ARG A 440 6.17 -8.78 -16.31
N ILE A 441 6.25 -9.81 -17.14
CA ILE A 441 7.42 -10.11 -17.97
C ILE A 441 6.99 -10.07 -19.44
N GLY A 442 7.68 -9.29 -20.26
CA GLY A 442 7.39 -9.11 -21.68
C GLY A 442 6.73 -7.76 -22.00
N CYS A 443 6.15 -7.66 -23.21
CA CYS A 443 5.54 -6.45 -23.78
C CYS A 443 6.41 -5.19 -23.69
N VAL A 444 7.71 -5.34 -23.90
CA VAL A 444 8.64 -4.21 -23.96
C VAL A 444 8.50 -3.53 -25.32
N GLU A 445 8.28 -2.24 -25.29
CA GLU A 445 8.22 -1.34 -26.44
C GLU A 445 9.29 -0.26 -26.30
N ILE A 446 9.60 0.41 -27.40
CA ILE A 446 10.59 1.50 -27.46
C ILE A 446 9.82 2.75 -27.88
N ASP A 447 9.92 3.82 -27.09
CA ASP A 447 9.33 5.11 -27.43
C ASP A 447 10.12 5.84 -28.53
N ASP A 448 9.59 6.97 -29.02
CA ASP A 448 10.22 7.79 -30.05
C ASP A 448 11.60 8.35 -29.63
N ASN A 449 11.92 8.35 -28.33
CA ASN A 449 13.20 8.77 -27.78
C ASN A 449 14.18 7.60 -27.58
N GLY A 450 13.80 6.38 -27.97
CA GLY A 450 14.62 5.19 -27.81
C GLY A 450 14.59 4.59 -26.39
N LYS A 451 13.70 5.05 -25.52
CA LYS A 451 13.57 4.53 -24.16
C LYS A 451 12.63 3.32 -24.16
N GLU A 452 13.13 2.21 -23.61
CA GLU A 452 12.33 1.02 -23.38
C GLU A 452 11.29 1.26 -22.27
N TYR A 453 10.05 0.84 -22.51
CA TYR A 453 9.00 0.79 -21.51
C TYR A 453 8.17 -0.50 -21.66
N GLN A 454 7.64 -0.98 -20.55
CA GLN A 454 6.70 -2.10 -20.58
C GLN A 454 5.28 -1.56 -20.82
N ARG A 455 4.59 -2.08 -21.83
CA ARG A 455 3.19 -1.74 -22.09
C ARG A 455 2.35 -2.01 -20.83
N SER A 456 1.52 -1.04 -20.46
CA SER A 456 0.59 -1.16 -19.33
C SER A 456 -0.33 -2.38 -19.53
N GLY A 457 -0.68 -3.09 -18.45
CA GLY A 457 -1.51 -4.28 -18.53
C GLY A 457 -0.87 -5.51 -19.23
N CYS A 458 0.45 -5.52 -19.47
CA CYS A 458 1.14 -6.64 -20.11
C CYS A 458 0.84 -8.00 -19.46
N GLY A 459 0.34 -8.97 -20.22
CA GLY A 459 -0.08 -10.27 -19.70
C GLY A 459 -1.53 -10.31 -19.20
N GLY A 460 -2.29 -9.22 -19.40
CA GLY A 460 -3.71 -9.12 -19.06
C GLY A 460 -3.98 -9.13 -17.55
N PHE A 461 -5.20 -9.47 -17.16
CA PHE A 461 -5.61 -9.58 -15.75
C PHE A 461 -5.26 -10.94 -15.11
N ALA A 462 -4.40 -11.74 -15.75
CA ALA A 462 -4.02 -13.08 -15.30
C ALA A 462 -5.23 -13.94 -14.86
N LYS A 463 -6.19 -14.11 -15.79
CA LYS A 463 -7.50 -14.73 -15.51
C LYS A 463 -7.38 -16.12 -14.89
N ASP A 464 -6.39 -16.91 -15.31
CA ASP A 464 -6.20 -18.26 -14.77
C ASP A 464 -5.66 -18.19 -13.33
N ASN A 465 -4.81 -17.20 -13.02
CA ASN A 465 -4.37 -16.95 -11.65
C ASN A 465 -5.54 -16.56 -10.74
N VAL A 466 -6.54 -15.81 -11.23
CA VAL A 466 -7.74 -15.45 -10.45
C VAL A 466 -8.52 -16.70 -10.04
N ILE A 467 -8.69 -17.68 -10.92
CA ILE A 467 -9.34 -18.97 -10.59
C ILE A 467 -8.59 -19.68 -9.46
N HIS A 468 -7.26 -19.76 -9.58
CA HIS A 468 -6.42 -20.42 -8.59
C HIS A 468 -6.37 -19.66 -7.26
N LEU A 469 -6.42 -18.32 -7.30
CA LEU A 469 -6.49 -17.46 -6.13
C LEU A 469 -7.78 -17.67 -5.36
N VAL A 470 -8.93 -17.54 -6.04
CA VAL A 470 -10.25 -17.71 -5.43
C VAL A 470 -10.31 -19.06 -4.73
N LYS A 471 -9.84 -20.12 -5.39
CA LYS A 471 -9.76 -21.45 -4.80
C LYS A 471 -8.87 -21.49 -3.55
N SER A 472 -7.70 -20.84 -3.57
CA SER A 472 -6.79 -20.81 -2.42
C SER A 472 -7.36 -20.04 -1.23
N ILE A 473 -8.02 -18.92 -1.47
CA ILE A 473 -8.68 -18.15 -0.40
C ILE A 473 -9.85 -18.97 0.17
N GLU A 474 -10.68 -19.56 -0.68
CA GLU A 474 -11.78 -20.42 -0.23
C GLU A 474 -11.30 -21.66 0.55
N ASP A 475 -10.19 -22.28 0.13
CA ASP A 475 -9.62 -23.42 0.84
C ASP A 475 -8.99 -22.98 2.18
N TYR A 476 -8.42 -21.77 2.25
CA TYR A 476 -7.94 -21.17 3.49
C TYR A 476 -9.09 -20.86 4.46
N ASP A 477 -10.18 -20.26 4.00
CA ASP A 477 -11.35 -19.94 4.84
C ASP A 477 -11.93 -21.20 5.51
N LYS A 478 -11.96 -22.34 4.81
CA LYS A 478 -12.36 -23.62 5.43
C LYS A 478 -11.48 -24.05 6.60
N THR A 479 -10.19 -23.71 6.56
CA THR A 479 -9.29 -24.04 7.68
C THR A 479 -9.59 -23.19 8.91
N LEU A 480 -10.20 -22.02 8.72
CA LEU A 480 -10.66 -21.15 9.81
C LEU A 480 -12.00 -21.62 10.38
N ASP A 481 -12.90 -22.15 9.53
CA ASP A 481 -14.21 -22.71 9.93
C ASP A 481 -14.12 -24.12 10.54
N ALA A 482 -12.96 -24.78 10.43
CA ALA A 482 -12.77 -26.11 11.01
C ALA A 482 -12.88 -26.02 12.55
N PRO A 483 -13.69 -26.87 13.21
CA PRO A 483 -13.81 -26.82 14.66
C PRO A 483 -12.43 -27.01 15.27
N THR A 484 -11.98 -25.99 16.01
CA THR A 484 -10.78 -26.08 16.82
C THR A 484 -10.96 -27.30 17.70
N THR A 485 -10.15 -28.33 17.46
CA THR A 485 -9.95 -29.40 18.42
C THR A 485 -9.49 -28.71 19.69
N ARG A 486 -10.43 -28.44 20.61
CA ARG A 486 -10.11 -27.91 21.93
C ARG A 486 -9.10 -28.88 22.51
N VAL A 487 -7.85 -28.43 22.59
CA VAL A 487 -6.84 -29.14 23.37
C VAL A 487 -7.39 -29.12 24.80
N ALA A 488 -7.79 -30.30 25.25
CA ALA A 488 -8.40 -30.52 26.56
C ALA A 488 -7.41 -30.26 27.70
#